data_AF-A0A920RTZ6-F1
#
_entry.id   AF-A0A920RTZ6-F1
#
_cell.length_a   1.000
_cell.length_b   1.000
_cell.length_c   1.000
_cell.angle_alpha   90.00
_cell.angle_beta   90.00
_cell.angle_gamma   90.00
#
_symmetry.space_group_name_H-M   'P 1'
#
loop_
_entity.id
_entity.type
_entity.pdbx_description
1 polymer ?
#
loop_
_entity_poly.entity_id
_entity_poly.type
_entity_poly.pdbx_seq_one_letter_code
_entity_poly.pdbx_strand_id
1 'polypeptide(L)'
;MYEDKSFKFIIKTTPASILIKKAAGLEKGSGTPNILKVGEVTRAQLEEIAKIKDADLTAADMDAAVRTLEGSARSAGIKVEG
;
A
#
# COMPACT_ATOMS: atom_id res chain seq x y z
N MET A 1 -1.76 13.20 26.77
CA MET A 1 -0.34 13.03 27.15
C MET A 1 -0.32 11.96 28.22
N TYR A 2 0.30 10.81 27.97
CA TYR A 2 0.41 9.72 28.95
C TYR A 2 1.81 9.72 29.55
N GLU A 3 1.87 9.65 30.87
CA GLU A 3 3.03 9.91 31.75
C GLU A 3 4.00 8.72 31.87
N ASP A 4 3.81 7.69 31.05
CA ASP A 4 4.58 6.46 31.11
C ASP A 4 5.22 6.20 29.75
N LYS A 5 6.56 6.12 29.70
CA LYS A 5 7.39 5.98 28.47
C LYS A 5 7.24 4.59 27.80
N SER A 6 6.09 3.96 27.96
CA SER A 6 5.74 2.65 27.46
C SER A 6 5.13 2.76 26.06
N PHE A 7 5.96 2.65 25.03
CA PHE A 7 5.51 2.61 23.64
C PHE A 7 5.01 1.20 23.29
N LYS A 8 3.70 1.02 23.13
CA LYS A 8 3.15 -0.20 22.51
C LYS A 8 3.44 -0.20 21.02
N PHE A 9 4.50 -0.88 20.60
CA PHE A 9 4.71 -1.21 19.19
C PHE A 9 3.78 -2.36 18.79
N ILE A 10 2.70 -2.01 18.10
CA ILE A 10 1.81 -3.00 17.48
C ILE A 10 2.47 -3.41 16.17
N ILE A 11 3.00 -4.65 16.11
CA ILE A 11 3.59 -5.21 14.91
C ILE A 11 2.44 -5.59 13.98
N LYS A 12 2.06 -4.67 13.08
CA LYS A 12 1.04 -4.91 12.06
C LYS A 12 1.63 -5.69 10.89
N THR A 13 0.77 -6.36 10.14
CA THR A 13 1.17 -7.07 8.91
C THR A 13 1.79 -6.10 7.91
N THR A 14 2.71 -6.63 7.08
CA THR A 14 3.55 -5.92 6.12
C THR A 14 2.83 -4.70 5.52
N PRO A 15 3.38 -3.48 5.65
CA PRO A 15 2.71 -2.26 5.21
C PRO A 15 2.39 -2.32 3.71
N ALA A 16 1.25 -1.75 3.32
CA ALA A 16 0.77 -1.76 1.93
C ALA A 16 1.83 -1.23 0.96
N SER A 17 2.58 -0.20 1.36
CA SER A 17 3.66 0.38 0.55
C SER A 17 4.76 -0.61 0.18
N ILE A 18 5.06 -1.63 1.00
CA ILE A 18 6.06 -2.65 0.66
C ILE A 18 5.47 -3.69 -0.30
N LEU A 19 4.22 -4.09 -0.10
CA LEU A 19 3.55 -5.05 -0.98
C LEU A 19 3.34 -4.49 -2.38
N ILE A 20 2.90 -3.22 -2.48
CA ILE A 20 2.72 -2.54 -3.76
C ILE A 20 4.07 -2.36 -4.48
N LYS A 21 5.13 -1.99 -3.75
CA LYS A 21 6.49 -1.93 -4.29
C LYS A 21 6.97 -3.27 -4.82
N LYS A 22 6.69 -4.36 -4.10
CA LYS A 22 7.03 -5.73 -4.52
C LYS A 22 6.27 -6.14 -5.77
N ALA A 23 4.98 -5.81 -5.87
CA ALA A 23 4.18 -6.07 -7.08
C ALA A 23 4.65 -5.24 -8.28
N ALA A 24 5.10 -4.00 -8.05
CA ALA A 24 5.70 -3.14 -9.07
C ALA A 24 7.15 -3.50 -9.42
N GLY A 25 7.78 -4.46 -8.71
CA GLY A 25 9.18 -4.83 -8.92
C GLY A 25 10.19 -3.74 -8.51
N LEU A 26 9.82 -2.82 -7.62
CA LEU A 26 10.63 -1.66 -7.24
C LEU A 26 11.07 -1.72 -5.78
N GLU A 27 12.35 -1.48 -5.52
CA GLU A 27 12.88 -1.42 -4.15
C GLU A 27 12.72 -0.02 -3.52
N LYS A 28 12.65 1.03 -4.36
CA LYS A 28 12.46 2.43 -3.94
C LYS A 28 11.18 3.01 -4.55
N GLY A 29 10.45 3.79 -3.75
CA GLY A 29 9.33 4.58 -4.26
C GLY A 29 9.82 5.83 -5.00
N SER A 30 8.94 6.50 -5.73
CA SER A 30 9.29 7.74 -6.41
C SER A 30 9.61 8.84 -5.40
N GLY A 31 10.74 9.53 -5.58
CA GLY A 31 11.04 10.76 -4.85
C GLY A 31 10.16 11.94 -5.26
N THR A 32 9.53 11.85 -6.43
CA THR A 32 8.62 12.86 -7.00
C THR A 32 7.40 12.18 -7.62
N PRO A 33 6.45 11.68 -6.81
CA PRO A 33 5.34 10.84 -7.26
C PRO A 33 4.42 11.47 -8.31
N ASN A 34 4.36 12.81 -8.38
CA ASN A 34 3.59 13.53 -9.40
C ASN A 34 4.33 13.71 -10.75
N ILE A 35 5.65 13.55 -10.78
CA ILE A 35 6.50 13.90 -11.94
C ILE A 35 7.07 12.63 -12.58
N LEU A 36 7.57 11.71 -11.76
CA LEU A 36 8.18 10.47 -12.19
C LEU A 36 7.36 9.30 -11.67
N LYS A 37 6.63 8.65 -12.57
CA LYS A 37 6.02 7.36 -12.28
C LYS A 37 7.09 6.29 -12.39
N VAL A 38 7.39 5.63 -11.28
CA VAL A 38 8.53 4.70 -11.18
C VAL A 38 8.15 3.26 -11.50
N GLY A 39 6.86 2.95 -11.63
CA GLY A 39 6.38 1.65 -12.10
C GLY A 39 4.88 1.63 -12.27
N GLU A 40 4.37 0.47 -12.66
CA GLU A 40 2.96 0.21 -12.92
C GLU A 40 2.52 -1.06 -12.20
N VAL A 41 1.28 -1.06 -11.73
CA VAL A 41 0.61 -2.23 -11.16
C VAL A 41 -0.77 -2.36 -11.78
N THR A 42 -1.22 -3.60 -11.97
CA THR A 42 -2.55 -3.88 -12.51
C THR A 42 -3.56 -4.04 -11.39
N ARG A 43 -4.84 -3.85 -11.72
CA ARG A 43 -5.94 -4.05 -10.78
C ARG A 43 -5.94 -5.47 -10.16
N ALA A 44 -5.62 -6.48 -10.96
CA ALA A 44 -5.50 -7.87 -10.50
C ALA A 44 -4.42 -8.06 -9.41
N GLN A 45 -3.27 -7.39 -9.55
CA GLN A 45 -2.21 -7.44 -8.53
C GLN A 45 -2.65 -6.74 -7.24
N LEU A 46 -3.40 -5.64 -7.34
CA LEU A 46 -3.96 -4.96 -6.17
C LEU A 46 -5.00 -5.81 -5.47
N GLU A 47 -5.79 -6.60 -6.20
CA GLU A 47 -6.75 -7.56 -5.63
C GLU A 47 -6.05 -8.69 -4.88
N GLU A 48 -4.93 -9.22 -5.40
CA GLU A 48 -4.12 -10.19 -4.67
C GLU A 48 -3.52 -9.59 -3.40
N ILE A 49 -2.98 -8.37 -3.48
CA ILE A 49 -2.46 -7.66 -2.30
C ILE A 49 -3.58 -7.39 -1.29
N ALA A 50 -4.77 -7.02 -1.76
CA ALA A 50 -5.95 -6.80 -0.92
C ALA A 50 -6.33 -8.09 -0.18
N LYS A 51 -6.37 -9.24 -0.87
CA LYS A 51 -6.63 -10.56 -0.25
C LYS A 51 -5.58 -10.94 0.79
N ILE A 52 -4.30 -10.69 0.51
CA ILE A 52 -3.21 -10.99 1.44
C ILE A 52 -3.29 -10.11 2.68
N LYS A 53 -3.70 -8.85 2.51
CA LYS A 53 -3.77 -7.86 3.59
C LYS A 53 -5.18 -7.70 4.19
N ASP A 54 -6.13 -8.53 3.77
CA ASP A 54 -7.56 -8.41 4.12
C ASP A 54 -7.78 -8.39 5.63
N ALA A 55 -7.10 -9.28 6.36
CA ALA A 55 -7.14 -9.35 7.82
C ALA A 55 -6.60 -8.09 8.54
N ASP A 56 -5.81 -7.27 7.84
CA ASP A 56 -5.20 -6.03 8.36
C ASP A 56 -5.82 -4.77 7.74
N LEU A 57 -6.75 -4.92 6.79
CA LEU A 57 -7.40 -3.83 6.11
C LEU A 57 -8.70 -3.46 6.82
N THR A 58 -8.94 -2.16 7.03
CA THR A 58 -10.22 -1.64 7.51
C THR A 58 -11.21 -1.39 6.36
N ALA A 59 -11.02 -2.06 5.22
CA ALA A 59 -11.91 -1.86 4.08
C ALA A 59 -13.24 -2.58 4.32
N ALA A 60 -14.35 -1.94 3.93
CA ALA A 60 -15.67 -2.54 4.01
C ALA A 60 -15.88 -3.65 2.97
N ASP A 61 -15.24 -3.53 1.81
CA ASP A 61 -15.41 -4.40 0.65
C ASP A 61 -14.09 -4.52 -0.14
N MET A 62 -13.96 -5.56 -0.97
CA MET A 62 -12.80 -5.76 -1.85
C MET A 62 -12.51 -4.54 -2.75
N ASP A 63 -13.55 -3.87 -3.25
CA ASP A 63 -13.36 -2.68 -4.11
C ASP A 63 -12.82 -1.48 -3.30
N ALA A 64 -13.27 -1.31 -2.06
CA ALA A 64 -12.72 -0.32 -1.13
C ALA A 64 -11.28 -0.66 -0.73
N ALA A 65 -10.96 -1.95 -0.61
CA ALA A 65 -9.62 -2.44 -0.34
C ALA A 65 -8.66 -2.07 -1.49
N VAL A 66 -9.06 -2.38 -2.72
CA VAL A 66 -8.32 -2.03 -3.93
C VAL A 66 -8.13 -0.51 -4.02
N ARG A 67 -9.19 0.29 -3.84
CA ARG A 67 -9.10 1.75 -3.86
C ARG A 67 -8.13 2.32 -2.81
N THR A 68 -8.09 1.73 -1.63
CA THR A 68 -7.15 2.13 -0.56
C THR A 68 -5.70 1.84 -0.98
N LEU A 69 -5.47 0.70 -1.62
CA LEU A 69 -4.17 0.34 -2.17
C LEU A 69 -3.80 1.20 -3.38
N GLU A 70 -4.75 1.56 -4.24
CA GLU A 70 -4.54 2.50 -5.36
C GLU A 70 -4.07 3.86 -4.86
N GLY A 71 -4.70 4.40 -3.80
CA GLY A 71 -4.26 5.65 -3.18
C GLY A 71 -2.83 5.57 -2.64
N SER A 72 -2.48 4.42 -2.07
CA SER A 72 -1.12 4.14 -1.59
C SER A 72 -0.11 4.00 -2.73
N ALA A 73 -0.50 3.37 -3.84
CA ALA A 73 0.31 3.25 -5.05
C ALA A 73 0.57 4.62 -5.69
N ARG A 74 -0.47 5.46 -5.79
CA ARG A 74 -0.38 6.81 -6.34
C ARG A 74 0.58 7.70 -5.54
N SER A 75 0.51 7.66 -4.21
CA SER A 75 1.45 8.42 -3.36
C SER A 75 2.89 7.89 -3.42
N ALA A 76 3.07 6.61 -3.76
CA ALA A 76 4.39 6.03 -4.04
C ALA A 76 4.92 6.31 -5.45
N GLY A 77 4.14 6.97 -6.31
CA GLY A 77 4.48 7.23 -7.71
C GLY A 77 4.35 6.01 -8.61
N ILE A 78 3.46 5.08 -8.26
CA ILE A 78 3.16 3.88 -9.05
C ILE A 78 1.85 4.12 -9.79
N LYS A 79 1.87 3.90 -11.11
CA LYS A 79 0.68 3.99 -11.95
C LYS A 79 -0.17 2.75 -11.74
N VAL A 80 -1.46 2.93 -11.49
CA VAL A 80 -2.40 1.81 -11.55
C VAL A 80 -2.97 1.79 -12.96
N GLU A 81 -2.81 0.67 -13.65
CA GLU A 81 -3.49 0.43 -14.92
C GLU A 81 -4.75 -0.38 -14.63
N GLY A 82 -5.90 0.26 -14.92
CA GLY A 82 -7.24 -0.20 -14.58
C GLY A 82 -7.95 -0.82 -15.77
#